data_AF-A0A7M4D880-F1
#
_entry.id   AF-A0A7M4D880-F1
#
_cell.length_a   1.000
_cell.length_b   1.000
_cell.length_c   1.000
_cell.angle_alpha   90.00
_cell.angle_beta   90.00
_cell.angle_gamma   90.00
#
_symmetry.space_group_name_H-M   'P 1'
#
loop_
_entity.id
_entity.type
_entity.pdbx_description
1 polymer ?
#
loop_
_entity_poly.entity_id
_entity_poly.type
_entity_poly.pdbx_seq_one_letter_code
_entity_poly.pdbx_strand_id
1 'polypeptide(L)'
;MKLELKNSCEYFITAKREFKAVAIDRTTIVDCCDFAWRMVFGEGHHRKHRSGGKQERNKGELFANTFQGKLAEFVTYRELLKRGFTSINKPDTGIYGKGIWDDADLECRGKRINIKSAAFFSNLLLLEAKDWNKKGEYIPNLANGTNQHYDFFLLVRSKPDIKKLLKRHLFFYTNEFDSEQLKEIILGEKWTFDFAGVCTQQTIRYIIGEGYLLPQNSLLNGKIKMDAANYYIQCGDLKEFDFLICELKKL
;
A
#
# COMPACT_ATOMS: atom_id res chain seq x y z
N MET A 1 12.33 16.67 -0.98
CA MET A 1 11.75 16.35 -2.32
C MET A 1 12.55 15.32 -3.11
N LYS A 2 13.73 15.62 -3.71
CA LYS A 2 14.53 14.56 -4.38
C LYS A 2 15.38 13.74 -3.40
N LEU A 3 15.53 12.45 -3.67
CA LEU A 3 16.52 11.60 -3.01
C LEU A 3 17.92 12.12 -3.32
N GLU A 4 18.84 11.99 -2.36
CA GLU A 4 20.25 12.30 -2.58
C GLU A 4 20.89 11.21 -3.43
N LEU A 5 21.56 11.59 -4.53
CA LEU A 5 22.29 10.69 -5.40
C LEU A 5 23.78 10.77 -5.05
N LYS A 6 24.35 9.75 -4.39
CA LYS A 6 25.76 9.77 -3.98
C LYS A 6 26.73 9.20 -5.02
N ASN A 7 26.23 8.33 -5.89
CA ASN A 7 26.91 7.71 -7.04
C ASN A 7 25.90 7.55 -8.19
N SER A 8 26.30 7.04 -9.35
CA SER A 8 25.39 6.90 -10.51
C SER A 8 24.16 6.02 -10.29
N CYS A 9 24.13 5.17 -9.26
CA CYS A 9 23.03 4.22 -9.01
C CYS A 9 22.54 4.15 -7.55
N GLU A 10 23.01 5.02 -6.66
CA GLU A 10 22.69 4.96 -5.22
C GLU A 10 21.89 6.18 -4.74
N TYR A 11 20.66 5.92 -4.28
CA TYR A 11 19.68 6.92 -3.89
C TYR A 11 19.42 6.86 -2.39
N PHE A 12 19.50 8.00 -1.70
CA PHE A 12 19.39 8.09 -0.25
C PHE A 12 18.23 8.97 0.19
N ILE A 13 17.49 8.48 1.19
CA ILE A 13 16.39 9.22 1.81
C ILE A 13 16.97 10.26 2.76
N THR A 14 16.65 11.53 2.51
CA THR A 14 17.09 12.69 3.28
C THR A 14 15.95 13.32 4.11
N ALA A 15 14.70 13.12 3.70
CA ALA A 15 13.51 13.63 4.38
C ALA A 15 12.67 12.47 4.95
N LYS A 16 13.00 12.04 6.17
CA LYS A 16 12.32 10.94 6.86
C LYS A 16 11.17 11.45 7.72
N ARG A 17 10.24 10.55 8.00
CA ARG A 17 9.18 10.69 9.00
C ARG A 17 9.22 9.51 9.96
N GLU A 18 9.27 9.80 11.24
CA GLU A 18 9.22 8.79 12.30
C GLU A 18 7.92 8.01 12.28
N PHE A 19 7.96 6.75 12.73
CA PHE A 19 6.78 5.89 12.83
C PHE A 19 6.08 6.14 14.17
N LYS A 20 4.81 6.56 14.13
CA LYS A 20 4.01 6.86 15.33
C LYS A 20 2.96 5.78 15.56
N ALA A 21 3.32 4.78 16.35
CA ALA A 21 2.52 3.58 16.54
C ALA A 21 1.13 3.86 17.15
N VAL A 22 0.08 3.47 16.43
CA VAL A 22 -1.31 3.39 16.90
C VAL A 22 -1.73 1.93 16.89
N ALA A 23 -2.35 1.44 17.96
CA ALA A 23 -2.79 0.05 18.06
C ALA A 23 -3.91 -0.27 17.05
N ILE A 24 -3.82 -1.44 16.41
CA ILE A 24 -4.91 -1.99 15.60
C ILE A 24 -5.72 -2.93 16.47
N ASP A 25 -7.04 -2.79 16.44
CA ASP A 25 -7.93 -3.70 17.16
C ASP A 25 -7.89 -5.12 16.58
N ARG A 26 -8.12 -6.09 17.47
CA ARG A 26 -8.07 -7.52 17.12
C ARG A 26 -9.08 -7.90 16.04
N THR A 27 -10.27 -7.31 16.03
CA THR A 27 -11.32 -7.66 15.05
C THR A 27 -10.93 -7.26 13.63
N THR A 28 -10.26 -6.11 13.45
CA THR A 28 -9.69 -5.71 12.16
C THR A 28 -8.64 -6.68 11.68
N ILE A 29 -7.75 -7.13 12.58
CA ILE A 29 -6.69 -8.07 12.22
C ILE A 29 -7.30 -9.40 11.76
N VAL A 30 -8.34 -9.88 12.44
CA VAL A 30 -9.10 -11.08 12.05
C VAL A 30 -9.74 -10.90 10.68
N ASP A 31 -10.52 -9.83 10.48
CA ASP A 31 -11.20 -9.54 9.20
C ASP A 31 -10.21 -9.52 8.02
N CYS A 32 -9.06 -8.85 8.21
CA CYS A 32 -8.03 -8.75 7.17
C CYS A 32 -7.30 -10.08 6.92
N CYS A 33 -7.06 -10.87 7.97
CA CYS A 33 -6.45 -12.19 7.87
C CYS A 33 -7.35 -13.16 7.12
N ASP A 34 -8.64 -13.20 7.48
CA ASP A 34 -9.63 -14.08 6.84
C ASP A 34 -9.84 -13.67 5.38
N PHE A 35 -9.90 -12.37 5.08
CA PHE A 35 -9.94 -11.88 3.70
C PHE A 35 -8.71 -12.33 2.89
N ALA A 36 -7.50 -12.09 3.40
CA ALA A 36 -6.27 -12.43 2.71
C ALA A 36 -6.14 -13.94 2.49
N TRP A 37 -6.58 -14.75 3.45
CA TRP A 37 -6.64 -16.20 3.33
C TRP A 37 -7.53 -16.62 2.17
N ARG A 38 -8.79 -16.19 2.16
CA ARG A 38 -9.75 -16.56 1.11
C ARG A 38 -9.31 -16.09 -0.27
N MET A 39 -8.68 -14.92 -0.36
CA MET A 39 -8.14 -14.41 -1.62
C MET A 39 -7.03 -15.28 -2.18
N VAL A 40 -6.18 -15.89 -1.36
CA VAL A 40 -4.96 -16.58 -1.79
C VAL A 40 -5.13 -18.10 -1.85
N PHE A 41 -5.91 -18.65 -0.93
CA PHE A 41 -6.08 -20.10 -0.74
C PHE A 41 -7.51 -20.58 -1.03
N GLY A 42 -8.47 -19.67 -1.09
CA GLY A 42 -9.83 -19.94 -1.57
C GLY A 42 -9.96 -19.73 -3.08
N GLU A 43 -11.10 -19.19 -3.51
CA GLU A 43 -11.47 -19.03 -4.92
C GLU A 43 -10.89 -17.76 -5.59
N GLY A 44 -10.07 -16.96 -4.88
CA GLY A 44 -9.57 -15.68 -5.38
C GLY A 44 -8.54 -15.79 -6.51
N HIS A 45 -8.61 -14.88 -7.49
CA HIS A 45 -7.64 -14.79 -8.59
C HIS A 45 -6.49 -13.81 -8.28
N HIS A 46 -5.24 -14.29 -8.34
CA HIS A 46 -4.06 -13.44 -8.25
C HIS A 46 -3.38 -13.21 -9.60
N ARG A 47 -2.83 -12.00 -9.79
CA ARG A 47 -1.83 -11.75 -10.83
C ARG A 47 -0.51 -12.43 -10.43
N LYS A 48 -0.05 -13.41 -11.24
CA LYS A 48 1.19 -14.18 -11.02
C LYS A 48 2.45 -13.31 -10.92
N HIS A 49 2.45 -12.13 -11.55
CA HIS A 49 3.58 -11.18 -11.58
C HIS A 49 3.14 -9.77 -11.19
N ARG A 50 4.08 -8.94 -10.69
CA ARG A 50 3.90 -7.47 -10.64
C ARG A 50 4.01 -6.87 -12.05
N SER A 51 3.43 -5.69 -12.27
CA SER A 51 3.53 -4.97 -13.55
C SER A 51 5.00 -4.60 -13.84
N GLY A 52 5.70 -5.46 -14.59
CA GLY A 52 7.09 -5.23 -14.99
C GLY A 52 8.18 -5.86 -14.10
N GLY A 53 7.79 -6.64 -13.09
CA GLY A 53 8.70 -7.51 -12.33
C GLY A 53 8.86 -8.87 -13.01
N LYS A 54 9.99 -9.57 -12.76
CA LYS A 54 10.30 -10.88 -13.38
C LYS A 54 10.05 -12.09 -12.47
N GLN A 55 9.82 -11.89 -11.17
CA GLN A 55 9.64 -12.99 -10.21
C GLN A 55 8.18 -13.45 -10.11
N GLU A 56 7.97 -14.77 -10.09
CA GLU A 56 6.70 -15.37 -9.66
C GLU A 56 6.56 -15.25 -8.15
N ARG A 57 5.41 -14.74 -7.68
CA ARG A 57 5.13 -14.63 -6.24
C ARG A 57 4.51 -15.93 -5.74
N ASN A 58 5.11 -16.54 -4.73
CA ASN A 58 4.50 -17.68 -4.04
C ASN A 58 3.27 -17.23 -3.22
N LYS A 59 2.45 -18.19 -2.77
CA LYS A 59 1.23 -17.86 -2.03
C LYS A 59 1.51 -17.15 -0.70
N GLY A 60 2.61 -17.45 -0.02
CA GLY A 60 3.02 -16.73 1.19
C GLY A 60 3.26 -15.23 0.96
N GLU A 61 3.93 -14.87 -0.14
CA GLU A 61 4.11 -13.48 -0.54
C GLU A 61 2.78 -12.83 -0.95
N LEU A 62 1.92 -13.55 -1.67
CA LEU A 62 0.59 -13.04 -2.05
C LEU A 62 -0.26 -12.76 -0.81
N PHE A 63 -0.27 -13.66 0.17
CA PHE A 63 -0.94 -13.46 1.46
C PHE A 63 -0.39 -12.25 2.19
N ALA A 64 0.94 -12.16 2.35
CA ALA A 64 1.57 -11.03 3.03
C ALA A 64 1.18 -9.68 2.40
N ASN A 65 1.24 -9.57 1.07
CA ASN A 65 0.87 -8.35 0.36
C ASN A 65 -0.63 -8.04 0.48
N THR A 66 -1.50 -9.06 0.36
CA THR A 66 -2.96 -8.91 0.43
C THR A 66 -3.39 -8.48 1.83
N PHE A 67 -2.87 -9.15 2.86
CA PHE A 67 -3.12 -8.80 4.26
C PHE A 67 -2.68 -7.37 4.57
N GLN A 68 -1.45 -7.00 4.19
CA GLN A 68 -0.93 -5.65 4.46
C GLN A 68 -1.72 -4.55 3.73
N GLY A 69 -2.16 -4.81 2.50
CA GLY A 69 -3.03 -3.91 1.74
C GLY A 69 -4.37 -3.71 2.44
N LYS A 70 -5.08 -4.81 2.72
CA LYS A 70 -6.41 -4.76 3.34
C LYS A 70 -6.37 -4.15 4.74
N LEU A 71 -5.31 -4.43 5.52
CA LEU A 71 -5.10 -3.82 6.83
C LEU A 71 -5.01 -2.29 6.73
N ALA A 72 -4.31 -1.76 5.73
CA ALA A 72 -4.19 -0.32 5.50
C ALA A 72 -5.54 0.33 5.15
N GLU A 73 -6.36 -0.33 4.32
CA GLU A 73 -7.71 0.14 4.00
C GLU A 73 -8.61 0.19 5.24
N PHE A 74 -8.64 -0.87 6.04
CA PHE A 74 -9.48 -0.97 7.24
C PHE A 74 -9.09 0.04 8.32
N VAL A 75 -7.80 0.24 8.59
CA VAL A 75 -7.38 1.26 9.57
C VAL A 75 -7.73 2.66 9.10
N THR A 76 -7.63 2.93 7.80
CA THR A 76 -8.05 4.22 7.22
C THR A 76 -9.56 4.43 7.38
N TYR A 77 -10.36 3.42 7.03
CA TYR A 77 -11.81 3.44 7.21
C TYR A 77 -12.20 3.73 8.67
N ARG A 78 -11.61 3.01 9.63
CA ARG A 78 -11.91 3.20 11.06
C ARG A 78 -11.52 4.58 11.56
N GLU A 79 -10.38 5.12 11.12
CA GLU A 79 -9.97 6.47 11.48
C GLU A 79 -10.90 7.53 10.88
N LEU A 80 -11.38 7.35 9.65
CA LEU A 80 -12.39 8.23 9.06
C LEU A 80 -13.72 8.18 9.84
N LEU A 81 -14.19 7.00 10.26
CA LEU A 81 -15.37 6.88 11.13
C LEU A 81 -15.19 7.64 12.45
N LYS A 82 -14.04 7.48 13.13
CA LYS A 82 -13.72 8.19 14.38
C LYS A 82 -13.71 9.71 14.20
N ARG A 83 -13.41 10.20 12.99
CA ARG A 83 -13.43 11.63 12.65
C ARG A 83 -14.80 12.14 12.18
N GLY A 84 -15.84 11.29 12.20
CA GLY A 84 -17.23 11.65 11.94
C GLY A 84 -17.70 11.40 10.50
N PHE A 85 -16.92 10.72 9.66
CA PHE A 85 -17.33 10.37 8.29
C PHE A 85 -18.13 9.06 8.29
N THR A 86 -19.40 9.10 8.68
CA THR A 86 -20.24 7.89 8.87
C THR A 86 -20.83 7.31 7.60
N SER A 87 -20.84 8.05 6.49
CA SER A 87 -21.37 7.63 5.19
C SER A 87 -20.35 6.96 4.27
N ILE A 88 -19.16 6.61 4.80
CA ILE A 88 -18.12 5.92 4.04
C ILE A 88 -18.42 4.42 4.00
N ASN A 89 -18.25 3.80 2.83
CA ASN A 89 -18.44 2.37 2.68
C ASN A 89 -17.32 1.60 3.39
N LYS A 90 -17.67 0.49 4.04
CA LYS A 90 -16.67 -0.45 4.57
C LYS A 90 -15.80 -0.95 3.41
N PRO A 91 -14.46 -1.09 3.57
CA PRO A 91 -13.61 -1.66 2.54
C PRO A 91 -14.14 -3.01 2.06
N ASP A 92 -14.11 -3.23 0.75
CA ASP A 92 -14.69 -4.42 0.18
C ASP A 92 -13.91 -5.67 0.61
N THR A 93 -14.67 -6.71 0.97
CA THR A 93 -14.15 -8.03 1.28
C THR A 93 -14.67 -9.09 0.32
N GLY A 94 -15.39 -8.72 -0.73
CA GLY A 94 -15.80 -9.61 -1.82
C GLY A 94 -14.60 -10.28 -2.50
N ILE A 95 -14.81 -11.51 -2.98
CA ILE A 95 -13.84 -12.23 -3.81
C ILE A 95 -14.40 -12.19 -5.23
N TYR A 96 -13.73 -11.48 -6.13
CA TYR A 96 -14.20 -11.37 -7.51
C TYR A 96 -13.32 -12.17 -8.49
N GLY A 97 -13.97 -12.59 -9.57
CA GLY A 97 -13.35 -13.21 -10.72
C GLY A 97 -12.30 -12.31 -11.40
N LYS A 98 -11.43 -12.93 -12.20
CA LYS A 98 -10.41 -12.24 -12.99
C LYS A 98 -11.07 -11.16 -13.88
N GLY A 99 -10.82 -9.88 -13.60
CA GLY A 99 -11.31 -8.75 -14.42
C GLY A 99 -12.16 -7.73 -13.68
N ILE A 100 -12.54 -7.98 -12.41
CA ILE A 100 -13.22 -7.01 -11.55
C ILE A 100 -12.21 -6.59 -10.48
N TRP A 101 -11.66 -5.39 -10.61
CA TRP A 101 -10.79 -4.79 -9.61
C TRP A 101 -11.51 -3.57 -9.05
N ASP A 102 -11.48 -3.40 -7.73
CA ASP A 102 -12.06 -2.23 -7.09
C ASP A 102 -11.49 -0.95 -7.70
N ASP A 103 -12.41 -0.06 -8.03
CA ASP A 103 -12.12 1.14 -8.83
C ASP A 103 -11.32 2.19 -8.02
N ALA A 104 -11.49 2.17 -6.70
CA ALA A 104 -10.69 2.92 -5.74
C ALA A 104 -10.60 2.16 -4.40
N ASP A 105 -9.49 2.34 -3.67
CA ASP A 105 -9.29 1.69 -2.36
C ASP A 105 -10.30 2.19 -1.30
N LEU A 106 -10.62 3.49 -1.32
CA LEU A 106 -11.73 4.10 -0.56
C LEU A 106 -12.32 5.31 -1.31
N GLU A 107 -13.63 5.51 -1.19
CA GLU A 107 -14.32 6.74 -1.60
C GLU A 107 -15.03 7.38 -0.40
N CYS A 108 -14.80 8.68 -0.18
CA CYS A 108 -15.41 9.43 0.92
C CYS A 108 -15.81 10.83 0.43
N ARG A 109 -17.09 11.21 0.60
CA ARG A 109 -17.63 12.50 0.14
C ARG A 109 -17.31 12.81 -1.33
N GLY A 110 -17.45 11.80 -2.21
CA GLY A 110 -17.15 11.92 -3.63
C GLY A 110 -15.65 12.10 -3.96
N LYS A 111 -14.76 11.90 -2.99
CA LYS A 111 -13.31 11.90 -3.18
C LYS A 111 -12.75 10.50 -3.13
N ARG A 112 -11.92 10.18 -4.11
CA ARG A 112 -11.27 8.88 -4.24
C ARG A 112 -9.88 8.92 -3.64
N ILE A 113 -9.59 7.96 -2.77
CA ILE A 113 -8.36 7.87 -2.01
C ILE A 113 -7.66 6.59 -2.43
N ASN A 114 -6.46 6.73 -3.00
CA ASN A 114 -5.57 5.59 -3.21
C ASN A 114 -4.79 5.32 -1.92
N ILE A 115 -4.82 4.10 -1.43
CA ILE A 115 -4.14 3.67 -0.21
C ILE A 115 -2.94 2.82 -0.60
N LYS A 116 -1.75 3.28 -0.21
CA LYS A 116 -0.51 2.51 -0.31
C LYS A 116 -0.15 1.99 1.07
N SER A 117 0.19 0.71 1.16
CA SER A 117 0.67 0.10 2.40
C SER A 117 2.17 -0.16 2.33
N ALA A 118 2.87 -0.01 3.46
CA ALA A 118 4.28 -0.34 3.59
C ALA A 118 4.63 -0.86 4.98
N ALA A 119 5.81 -1.46 5.13
CA ALA A 119 6.35 -1.76 6.46
C ALA A 119 6.73 -0.47 7.20
N PHE A 120 6.67 -0.50 8.54
CA PHE A 120 6.94 0.64 9.45
C PHE A 120 8.24 1.41 9.20
N PHE A 121 9.28 0.77 8.68
CA PHE A 121 10.57 1.41 8.38
C PHE A 121 10.59 2.14 7.03
N SER A 122 9.59 1.94 6.18
CA SER A 122 9.52 2.60 4.88
C SER A 122 9.39 4.12 5.05
N ASN A 123 10.11 4.85 4.19
CA ASN A 123 10.09 6.31 4.14
C ASN A 123 9.86 6.84 2.71
N LEU A 124 9.27 6.01 1.85
CA LEU A 124 8.86 6.40 0.51
C LEU A 124 7.43 5.94 0.22
N LEU A 125 6.64 6.83 -0.37
CA LEU A 125 5.49 6.47 -1.19
C LEU A 125 6.04 6.14 -2.57
N LEU A 126 5.77 4.92 -3.06
CA LEU A 126 6.26 4.42 -4.34
C LEU A 126 5.09 4.12 -5.29
N LEU A 127 5.25 4.50 -6.55
CA LEU A 127 4.33 4.20 -7.64
C LEU A 127 5.10 3.55 -8.79
N GLU A 128 4.77 2.31 -9.16
CA GLU A 128 5.44 1.58 -10.25
C GLU A 128 5.28 2.34 -11.57
N ALA A 129 6.38 2.83 -12.16
CA ALA A 129 6.33 3.85 -13.21
C ALA A 129 5.55 3.41 -14.46
N LYS A 130 5.48 2.09 -14.72
CA LYS A 130 4.73 1.51 -15.86
C LYS A 130 3.21 1.58 -15.71
N ASP A 131 2.72 1.76 -14.49
CA ASP A 131 1.28 1.78 -14.19
C ASP A 131 0.70 3.20 -14.23
N TRP A 132 1.51 4.24 -14.47
CA TRP A 132 1.08 5.64 -14.42
C TRP A 132 1.45 6.38 -15.70
N ASN A 133 0.51 7.17 -16.22
CA ASN A 133 0.78 8.03 -17.37
C ASN A 133 1.21 9.45 -16.94
N LYS A 134 1.55 10.29 -17.92
CA LYS A 134 2.00 11.68 -17.68
C LYS A 134 0.95 12.57 -17.00
N LYS A 135 -0.33 12.18 -17.00
CA LYS A 135 -1.41 12.91 -16.31
C LYS A 135 -1.61 12.45 -14.87
N GLY A 136 -0.82 11.47 -14.39
CA GLY A 136 -1.01 10.88 -13.06
C GLY A 136 -2.25 10.00 -12.97
N GLU A 137 -2.69 9.43 -14.09
CA GLU A 137 -3.78 8.47 -14.17
C GLU A 137 -3.22 7.04 -14.07
N TYR A 138 -3.97 6.16 -13.40
CA TYR A 138 -3.62 4.75 -13.26
C TYR A 138 -4.01 3.98 -14.53
N ILE A 139 -3.01 3.54 -15.30
CA ILE A 139 -3.18 2.91 -16.62
C ILE A 139 -4.04 1.63 -16.56
N PRO A 140 -3.90 0.75 -15.55
CA PRO A 140 -4.72 -0.45 -15.49
C PRO A 140 -6.24 -0.18 -15.39
N ASN A 141 -6.65 0.95 -14.80
CA ASN A 141 -8.07 1.33 -14.76
C ASN A 141 -8.56 1.84 -16.12
N LEU A 142 -7.70 2.57 -16.87
CA LEU A 142 -8.00 2.99 -18.24
C LEU A 142 -8.29 1.79 -19.16
N ALA A 143 -7.53 0.71 -19.02
CA ALA A 143 -7.70 -0.49 -19.83
C ALA A 143 -9.03 -1.23 -19.57
N ASN A 144 -9.60 -1.07 -18.36
CA ASN A 144 -10.83 -1.74 -17.95
C ASN A 144 -12.07 -0.83 -18.03
N GLY A 145 -11.92 0.42 -18.50
CA GLY A 145 -13.00 1.39 -18.57
C GLY A 145 -13.52 1.84 -17.19
N THR A 146 -12.73 1.63 -16.14
CA THR A 146 -13.04 2.07 -14.77
C THR A 146 -12.36 3.39 -14.47
N ASN A 147 -12.72 4.04 -13.36
CA ASN A 147 -12.20 5.33 -12.98
C ASN A 147 -10.69 5.35 -12.71
N GLN A 148 -10.00 6.18 -13.48
CA GLN A 148 -8.54 6.32 -13.50
C GLN A 148 -7.99 7.42 -12.57
N HIS A 149 -8.87 8.22 -11.96
CA HIS A 149 -8.51 9.42 -11.21
C HIS A 149 -8.70 9.24 -9.71
N TYR A 150 -7.61 9.45 -8.97
CA TYR A 150 -7.59 9.57 -7.52
C TYR A 150 -7.39 11.03 -7.13
N ASP A 151 -8.11 11.51 -6.12
CA ASP A 151 -7.93 12.85 -5.56
C ASP A 151 -6.73 12.88 -4.58
N PHE A 152 -6.62 11.83 -3.77
CA PHE A 152 -5.63 11.71 -2.71
C PHE A 152 -4.89 10.37 -2.76
N PHE A 153 -3.66 10.40 -2.25
CA PHE A 153 -2.80 9.23 -2.09
C PHE A 153 -2.34 9.19 -0.64
N LEU A 154 -2.71 8.15 0.09
CA LEU A 154 -2.40 7.97 1.50
C LEU A 154 -1.41 6.81 1.67
N LEU A 155 -0.29 7.08 2.34
CA LEU A 155 0.66 6.03 2.72
C LEU A 155 0.42 5.61 4.18
N VAL A 156 0.06 4.36 4.37
CA VAL A 156 -0.11 3.71 5.68
C VAL A 156 1.06 2.78 5.92
N ARG A 157 1.65 2.82 7.11
CA ARG A 157 2.67 1.85 7.49
C ARG A 157 2.17 0.95 8.61
N SER A 158 2.58 -0.31 8.61
CA SER A 158 2.23 -1.28 9.66
C SER A 158 3.46 -1.92 10.29
N LYS A 159 3.33 -2.26 11.58
CA LYS A 159 4.28 -3.05 12.36
C LYS A 159 3.51 -4.19 13.06
N PRO A 160 4.04 -5.43 13.10
CA PRO A 160 5.31 -5.88 12.54
C PRO A 160 5.34 -5.88 10.99
N ASP A 161 6.53 -6.13 10.43
CA ASP A 161 6.69 -6.41 8.99
C ASP A 161 6.21 -7.84 8.72
N ILE A 162 5.03 -7.96 8.09
CA ILE A 162 4.41 -9.25 7.77
C ILE A 162 5.34 -10.16 6.96
N LYS A 163 6.16 -9.61 6.06
CA LYS A 163 7.06 -10.42 5.24
C LYS A 163 8.15 -11.02 6.09
N LYS A 164 8.73 -10.23 7.01
CA LYS A 164 9.70 -10.75 7.98
C LYS A 164 9.06 -11.77 8.92
N LEU A 165 7.85 -11.50 9.42
CA LEU A 165 7.09 -12.42 10.25
C LEU A 165 6.95 -13.78 9.57
N LEU A 166 6.37 -13.84 8.37
CA LEU A 166 6.18 -15.10 7.65
C LEU A 166 7.50 -15.76 7.26
N LYS A 167 8.56 -15.00 6.97
CA LYS A 167 9.90 -15.57 6.70
C LYS A 167 10.47 -16.30 7.90
N ARG A 168 10.31 -15.76 9.13
CA ARG A 168 10.78 -16.42 10.36
C ARG A 168 10.12 -17.79 10.55
N HIS A 169 8.86 -17.93 10.14
CA HIS A 169 8.12 -19.18 10.25
C HIS A 169 8.26 -20.08 9.00
N LEU A 170 8.99 -19.65 7.97
CA LEU A 170 9.10 -20.30 6.64
C LEU A 170 7.82 -20.24 5.78
N PHE A 171 6.75 -19.64 6.29
CA PHE A 171 5.46 -19.42 5.63
C PHE A 171 5.60 -18.51 4.39
N PHE A 172 6.63 -17.67 4.32
CA PHE A 172 6.83 -16.80 3.15
C PHE A 172 7.28 -17.56 1.89
N TYR A 173 7.74 -18.82 1.99
CA TYR A 173 8.32 -19.56 0.87
C TYR A 173 7.46 -20.74 0.39
N THR A 174 6.38 -21.05 1.10
CA THR A 174 5.51 -22.21 0.83
C THR A 174 4.25 -21.82 0.04
N ASN A 175 3.64 -22.83 -0.59
CA ASN A 175 2.31 -22.76 -1.21
C ASN A 175 1.23 -23.53 -0.44
N GLU A 176 1.63 -24.29 0.57
CA GLU A 176 0.75 -25.08 1.43
C GLU A 176 0.79 -24.54 2.86
N PHE A 177 -0.39 -24.35 3.45
CA PHE A 177 -0.58 -23.66 4.72
C PHE A 177 -1.65 -24.34 5.54
N ASP A 178 -1.41 -24.41 6.83
CA ASP A 178 -2.46 -24.62 7.83
C ASP A 178 -3.05 -23.25 8.19
N SER A 179 -4.36 -23.10 8.01
CA SER A 179 -5.08 -21.84 8.28
C SER A 179 -5.01 -21.45 9.75
N GLU A 180 -5.08 -22.43 10.66
CA GLU A 180 -5.10 -22.17 12.09
C GLU A 180 -3.72 -21.72 12.56
N GLN A 181 -2.65 -22.39 12.11
CA GLN A 181 -1.28 -21.96 12.42
C GLN A 181 -0.97 -20.57 11.89
N LEU A 182 -1.39 -20.24 10.66
CA LEU A 182 -1.21 -18.89 10.13
C LEU A 182 -1.97 -17.86 10.97
N LYS A 183 -3.22 -18.14 11.32
CA LYS A 183 -4.05 -17.25 12.13
C LYS A 183 -3.47 -17.06 13.53
N GLU A 184 -2.95 -18.11 14.15
CA GLU A 184 -2.22 -18.02 15.43
C GLU A 184 -0.98 -17.13 15.33
N ILE A 185 -0.15 -17.31 14.30
CA ILE A 185 1.05 -16.46 14.07
C ILE A 185 0.65 -14.99 13.92
N ILE A 186 -0.39 -14.69 13.13
CA ILE A 186 -0.85 -13.32 12.90
C ILE A 186 -1.46 -12.72 14.17
N LEU A 187 -2.33 -13.46 14.86
CA LEU A 187 -3.06 -12.98 16.04
C LEU A 187 -2.23 -12.98 17.33
N GLY A 188 -1.08 -13.64 17.33
CA GLY A 188 -0.10 -13.62 18.41
C GLY A 188 0.77 -12.35 18.43
N GLU A 189 0.79 -11.57 17.34
CA GLU A 189 1.57 -10.35 17.23
C GLU A 189 0.78 -9.10 17.65
N LYS A 190 1.49 -8.09 18.17
CA LYS A 190 0.90 -6.77 18.48
C LYS A 190 0.99 -5.86 17.26
N TRP A 191 -0.11 -5.79 16.50
CA TRP A 191 -0.18 -4.96 15.32
C TRP A 191 -0.42 -3.48 15.65
N THR A 192 0.38 -2.62 15.02
CA THR A 192 0.27 -1.17 15.08
C THR A 192 0.41 -0.58 13.68
N PHE A 193 -0.14 0.61 13.49
CA PHE A 193 -0.04 1.35 12.25
C PHE A 193 0.29 2.81 12.47
N ASP A 194 0.63 3.51 11.39
CA ASP A 194 0.57 4.97 11.32
C ASP A 194 0.26 5.46 9.90
N PHE A 195 -0.10 6.73 9.81
CA PHE A 195 -0.18 7.42 8.53
C PHE A 195 1.14 8.14 8.26
N ALA A 196 1.93 7.60 7.34
CA ALA A 196 3.18 8.24 6.91
C ALA A 196 2.93 9.55 6.14
N GLY A 197 1.72 9.75 5.64
CA GLY A 197 1.25 11.02 5.13
C GLY A 197 0.41 10.87 3.87
N VAL A 198 -0.08 12.01 3.39
CA VAL A 198 -0.99 12.14 2.25
C VAL A 198 -0.44 13.14 1.23
N CYS A 199 -0.73 12.91 -0.04
CA CYS A 199 -0.55 13.90 -1.09
C CYS A 199 -1.75 13.92 -2.05
N THR A 200 -1.81 14.95 -2.91
CA THR A 200 -2.89 15.11 -3.88
C THR A 200 -2.47 14.60 -5.25
N GLN A 201 -3.43 14.43 -6.17
CA GLN A 201 -3.15 14.17 -7.57
C GLN A 201 -2.21 15.20 -8.23
N GLN A 202 -2.27 16.46 -7.79
CA GLN A 202 -1.36 17.49 -8.28
C GLN A 202 0.10 17.17 -7.91
N THR A 203 0.35 16.65 -6.71
CA THR A 203 1.67 16.17 -6.32
C THR A 203 2.13 15.01 -7.19
N ILE A 204 1.24 14.06 -7.52
CA ILE A 204 1.57 12.94 -8.42
C ILE A 204 1.96 13.42 -9.82
N ARG A 205 1.18 14.35 -10.40
CA ARG A 205 1.51 14.96 -11.70
C ARG A 205 2.86 15.66 -11.67
N TYR A 206 3.14 16.39 -10.60
CA TYR A 206 4.42 17.08 -10.43
C TYR A 206 5.60 16.11 -10.39
N ILE A 207 5.59 15.06 -9.56
CA ILE A 207 6.72 14.12 -9.48
C ILE A 207 6.96 13.36 -10.78
N ILE A 208 5.89 13.07 -11.53
CA ILE A 208 5.97 12.42 -12.84
C ILE A 208 6.58 13.37 -13.87
N GLY A 209 6.08 14.61 -13.93
CA GLY A 209 6.57 15.65 -14.85
C GLY A 209 8.03 16.02 -14.61
N GLU A 210 8.44 16.09 -13.35
CA GLU A 210 9.81 16.43 -12.95
C GLU A 210 10.77 15.23 -12.91
N GLY A 211 10.31 14.03 -13.28
CA GLY A 211 11.14 12.84 -13.37
C GLY A 211 11.71 12.39 -12.02
N TYR A 212 10.93 12.44 -10.95
CA TYR A 212 11.31 11.93 -9.62
C TYR A 212 11.22 10.40 -9.64
N LEU A 213 12.13 9.81 -10.40
CA LEU A 213 12.16 8.40 -10.72
C LEU A 213 13.29 7.73 -9.95
N LEU A 214 12.97 6.63 -9.30
CA LEU A 214 13.92 5.68 -8.76
C LEU A 214 14.06 4.53 -9.76
N PRO A 215 15.17 4.41 -10.51
CA PRO A 215 15.29 3.45 -11.60
C PRO A 215 15.29 1.99 -11.14
N GLN A 216 14.87 1.08 -12.03
CA GLN A 216 15.09 -0.36 -11.81
C GLN A 216 16.59 -0.65 -11.67
N ASN A 217 16.95 -1.61 -10.82
CA ASN A 217 18.33 -2.00 -10.47
C ASN A 217 19.15 -0.96 -9.69
N SER A 218 18.61 0.23 -9.38
CA SER A 218 19.27 1.15 -8.45
C SER A 218 19.25 0.62 -7.01
N LEU A 219 20.09 1.19 -6.15
CA LEU A 219 20.14 0.89 -4.73
C LEU A 219 19.50 2.01 -3.92
N LEU A 220 18.45 1.68 -3.16
CA LEU A 220 17.86 2.55 -2.16
C LEU A 220 18.61 2.41 -0.82
N ASN A 221 19.04 3.55 -0.27
CA ASN A 221 19.90 3.66 0.91
C ASN A 221 21.14 2.74 0.84
N GLY A 222 21.71 2.59 -0.36
CA GLY A 222 22.89 1.76 -0.64
C GLY A 222 22.71 0.25 -0.45
N LYS A 223 21.50 -0.24 -0.15
CA LYS A 223 21.29 -1.65 0.23
C LYS A 223 20.13 -2.33 -0.48
N ILE A 224 19.03 -1.62 -0.71
CA ILE A 224 17.80 -2.22 -1.24
C ILE A 224 17.80 -2.08 -2.75
N LYS A 225 18.02 -3.18 -3.46
CA LYS A 225 17.93 -3.19 -4.94
C LYS A 225 16.48 -3.05 -5.39
N MET A 226 16.23 -2.12 -6.31
CA MET A 226 14.91 -1.84 -6.83
C MET A 226 14.52 -2.84 -7.92
N ASP A 227 13.43 -3.58 -7.69
CA ASP A 227 12.90 -4.57 -8.65
C ASP A 227 12.20 -3.93 -9.86
N ALA A 228 11.65 -2.72 -9.68
CA ALA A 228 11.00 -1.96 -10.73
C ALA A 228 11.37 -0.47 -10.63
N ALA A 229 11.23 0.24 -11.74
CA ALA A 229 11.29 1.68 -11.74
C ALA A 229 10.05 2.24 -11.03
N ASN A 230 10.24 3.18 -10.11
CA ASN A 230 9.16 3.75 -9.30
C ASN A 230 9.26 5.28 -9.27
N TYR A 231 8.15 5.98 -9.45
CA TYR A 231 8.05 7.35 -8.96
C TYR A 231 8.02 7.34 -7.44
N TYR A 232 8.59 8.37 -6.81
CA TYR A 232 8.71 8.42 -5.36
C TYR A 232 8.34 9.77 -4.75
N ILE A 233 7.88 9.73 -3.49
CA ILE A 233 7.79 10.87 -2.58
C ILE A 233 8.37 10.43 -1.23
N GLN A 234 9.24 11.25 -0.62
CA GLN A 234 9.74 10.96 0.72
C GLN A 234 8.69 11.26 1.77
N CYS A 235 8.58 10.43 2.82
CA CYS A 235 7.55 10.62 3.84
C CYS A 235 7.68 11.96 4.58
N GLY A 236 8.88 12.53 4.68
CA GLY A 236 9.07 13.88 5.23
C GLY A 236 8.46 14.99 4.37
N ASP A 237 8.23 14.75 3.07
CA ASP A 237 7.62 15.71 2.14
C ASP A 237 6.08 15.54 2.02
N LEU A 238 5.50 14.48 2.59
CA LEU A 238 4.05 14.26 2.60
C LEU A 238 3.35 15.17 3.61
N LYS A 239 2.06 15.45 3.40
CA LYS A 239 1.22 16.15 4.38
C LYS A 239 0.77 15.19 5.48
N GLU A 240 0.48 15.72 6.67
CA GLU A 240 -0.13 14.94 7.76
C GLU A 240 -1.52 14.43 7.38
N PHE A 241 -1.98 13.34 8.01
CA PHE A 241 -3.33 12.80 7.78
C PHE A 241 -4.44 13.83 8.02
N ASP A 242 -4.25 14.76 8.97
CA ASP A 242 -5.22 15.82 9.25
C ASP A 242 -5.45 16.75 8.04
N PHE A 243 -4.49 16.86 7.10
CA PHE A 243 -4.72 17.56 5.85
C PHE A 243 -5.87 16.93 5.05
N LEU A 244 -5.88 15.58 4.91
CA LEU A 244 -6.96 14.86 4.24
C LEU A 244 -8.30 15.12 4.94
N ILE A 245 -8.32 15.07 6.27
CA ILE A 245 -9.53 15.32 7.07
C ILE A 245 -10.08 16.73 6.83
N CYS A 246 -9.20 17.73 6.83
CA CYS A 246 -9.58 19.11 6.54
C CYS A 246 -10.13 19.29 5.13
N GLU A 247 -9.50 18.68 4.12
CA GLU A 247 -9.99 18.75 2.74
C GLU A 247 -11.35 18.07 2.57
N LEU A 248 -11.56 16.90 3.18
CA LEU A 248 -12.85 16.21 3.14
C LEU A 248 -13.97 16.99 3.85
N LYS A 249 -13.65 17.75 4.91
CA LYS A 249 -14.63 18.56 5.65
C LYS A 249 -15.11 19.81 4.92
N LYS A 250 -14.36 20.29 3.92
CA LYS A 250 -14.72 21.47 3.12
C LYS A 250 -15.80 21.18 2.07
N LEU A 251 -16.07 19.90 1.82
CA LEU A 251 -17.12 19.38 0.93
C LEU A 251 -18.41 19.14 1.71
#